data_AF-G9MJS3-F1
#
_entry.id   AF-G9MJS3-F1
#
_cell.length_a   1.000
_cell.length_b   1.000
_cell.length_c   1.000
_cell.angle_alpha   90.00
_cell.angle_beta   90.00
_cell.angle_gamma   90.00
#
_symmetry.space_group_name_H-M   'P 1'
#
loop_
_entity.id
_entity.type
_entity.pdbx_description
1 polymer ?
#
loop_
_entity_poly.entity_id
_entity_poly.type
_entity_poly.pdbx_seq_one_letter_code
_entity_poly.pdbx_strand_id
1 'polypeptide(L)'
;MQPDTMDDLKVNLPPIEIRVSDLNVSPRALNYDCAVCALKGYWSQATAMTKAEQEEYRDMLVTQKRYRGNHFYNKDYRLYQAIDNGRVTWPRWVFLVSLLGYVKELEYRIRPKFKNSTIEDLSAEYRQYFSTELSYVDPSLSSSNHDPELWDDEEYVSDDGGDEDEAHLQSEGHVKNQDSPKNDEAGKDNAAVENSKHVNHEQDTTSERPANPNQSTLEKQQRVDGTQALEQLLEQVVDKAANKAAQLVAPEMDKKLDGVLEAVKIWSTESAALIHTLNKCTEKLMEAMAEHQK
;
A
#
# COMPACT_ATOMS: atom_id res chain seq x y z
N MET A 1 -11.17 1.83 -44.97
CA MET A 1 -10.82 1.60 -43.55
C MET A 1 -10.56 0.12 -43.40
N GLN A 2 -9.29 -0.27 -43.43
CA GLN A 2 -8.91 -1.64 -43.08
C GLN A 2 -8.95 -1.73 -41.56
N PRO A 3 -9.55 -2.80 -40.98
CA PRO A 3 -9.41 -3.02 -39.55
C PRO A 3 -7.92 -3.32 -39.30
N ASP A 4 -7.25 -2.40 -38.60
CA ASP A 4 -5.94 -2.65 -37.99
C ASP A 4 -6.08 -3.87 -37.09
N THR A 5 -5.80 -5.03 -37.66
CA THR A 5 -5.67 -6.30 -36.99
C THR A 5 -4.27 -6.34 -36.41
N MET A 6 -3.99 -5.39 -35.51
CA MET A 6 -3.11 -5.63 -34.38
C MET A 6 -3.85 -6.54 -33.38
N ASP A 7 -4.26 -7.73 -33.86
CA ASP A 7 -4.08 -8.96 -33.06
C ASP A 7 -2.57 -9.25 -33.03
N ASP A 8 -1.81 -8.21 -32.64
CA ASP A 8 -0.41 -8.24 -32.31
C ASP A 8 -0.34 -9.37 -31.32
N LEU A 9 0.34 -10.42 -31.76
CA LEU A 9 0.51 -11.63 -31.00
C LEU A 9 0.74 -11.21 -29.57
N LYS A 10 -0.25 -11.49 -28.71
CA LYS A 10 -0.01 -11.76 -27.29
C LYS A 10 0.93 -12.95 -27.31
N VAL A 11 2.20 -12.68 -27.65
CA VAL A 11 3.30 -13.59 -27.43
C VAL A 11 3.18 -13.81 -25.94
N ASN A 12 2.86 -15.05 -25.55
CA ASN A 12 2.75 -15.48 -24.17
C ASN A 12 4.14 -15.41 -23.55
N LEU A 13 4.67 -14.19 -23.44
CA LEU A 13 5.84 -13.88 -22.68
C LEU A 13 5.44 -14.15 -21.23
N PRO A 14 6.31 -14.83 -20.46
CA PRO A 14 6.06 -15.00 -19.04
C PRO A 14 5.85 -13.60 -18.43
N PRO A 15 4.86 -13.43 -17.53
CA PRO A 15 4.67 -12.19 -16.81
C PRO A 15 5.95 -11.76 -16.09
N ILE A 16 6.15 -10.47 -15.84
CA ILE A 16 7.26 -9.99 -15.00
C ILE A 16 7.02 -10.47 -13.56
N GLU A 17 8.02 -11.10 -12.94
CA GLU A 17 7.91 -11.50 -11.55
C GLU A 17 7.94 -10.26 -10.65
N ILE A 18 6.89 -10.09 -9.83
CA ILE A 18 6.86 -9.10 -8.75
C ILE A 18 6.51 -9.82 -7.45
N ARG A 19 7.37 -9.65 -6.45
CA ARG A 19 7.27 -10.25 -5.12
C ARG A 19 6.88 -9.19 -4.09
N VAL A 20 6.41 -9.67 -2.94
CA VAL A 20 6.13 -8.81 -1.77
C VAL A 20 7.37 -8.05 -1.31
N SER A 21 8.56 -8.66 -1.43
CA SER A 21 9.84 -8.01 -1.12
C SER A 21 10.19 -6.84 -2.05
N ASP A 22 9.56 -6.75 -3.22
CA ASP A 22 9.77 -5.65 -4.16
C ASP A 22 8.93 -4.41 -3.79
N LEU A 23 8.00 -4.56 -2.84
CA LEU A 23 7.25 -3.43 -2.30
C LEU A 23 8.17 -2.57 -1.45
N ASN A 24 8.32 -1.30 -1.84
CA ASN A 24 9.07 -0.32 -1.06
C ASN A 24 8.25 0.23 0.13
N VAL A 25 7.60 -0.67 0.86
CA VAL A 25 6.70 -0.38 1.97
C VAL A 25 7.02 -1.33 3.11
N SER A 26 7.25 -0.79 4.30
CA SER A 26 7.49 -1.61 5.49
C SER A 26 6.25 -2.44 5.82
N PRO A 27 6.37 -3.73 6.16
CA PRO A 27 5.25 -4.55 6.63
C PRO A 27 4.53 -4.01 7.87
N ARG A 28 5.14 -3.05 8.59
CA ARG A 28 4.54 -2.37 9.76
C ARG A 28 3.85 -1.05 9.41
N ALA A 29 3.91 -0.62 8.16
CA ALA A 29 3.30 0.63 7.74
C ALA A 29 1.80 0.44 7.48
N LEU A 30 0.99 1.43 7.83
CA LEU A 30 -0.48 1.40 7.71
C LEU A 30 -0.98 1.16 6.28
N ASN A 31 -0.12 1.40 5.30
CA ASN A 31 -0.40 1.30 3.87
C ASN A 31 0.09 -0.02 3.24
N TYR A 32 0.68 -0.93 4.03
CA TYR A 32 1.23 -2.19 3.53
C TYR A 32 0.14 -3.06 2.91
N ASP A 33 -1.03 -3.13 3.54
CA ASP A 33 -2.16 -3.93 3.03
C ASP A 33 -2.64 -3.42 1.67
N CYS A 34 -2.66 -2.10 1.44
CA CYS A 34 -2.96 -1.52 0.14
C CYS A 34 -1.92 -1.90 -0.92
N ALA A 35 -0.62 -1.89 -0.57
CA ALA A 35 0.45 -2.29 -1.47
C ALA A 35 0.33 -3.78 -1.83
N VAL A 36 -0.03 -4.62 -0.87
CA VAL A 36 -0.32 -6.05 -1.09
C VAL A 36 -1.58 -6.24 -1.94
N CYS A 37 -2.64 -5.45 -1.75
CA CYS A 37 -3.83 -5.49 -2.59
C CYS A 37 -3.53 -5.12 -4.05
N ALA A 38 -2.75 -4.06 -4.28
CA ALA A 38 -2.28 -3.71 -5.63
C ALA A 38 -1.43 -4.83 -6.24
N LEU A 39 -0.54 -5.45 -5.46
CA LEU A 39 0.25 -6.59 -5.91
C LEU A 39 -0.61 -7.80 -6.30
N LYS A 40 -1.64 -8.12 -5.51
CA LYS A 40 -2.62 -9.16 -5.87
C LYS A 40 -3.35 -8.82 -7.17
N GLY A 41 -3.70 -7.55 -7.37
CA GLY A 41 -4.27 -7.04 -8.62
C GLY A 41 -3.35 -7.19 -9.83
N TYR A 42 -2.04 -7.05 -9.62
CA TYR A 42 -1.07 -7.37 -10.67
C TYR A 42 -1.10 -8.85 -11.03
N TRP A 43 -0.99 -9.74 -10.03
CA TRP A 43 -0.99 -11.18 -10.27
C TRP A 43 -2.26 -11.68 -10.95
N SER A 44 -3.42 -11.07 -10.66
CA SER A 44 -4.69 -11.46 -11.28
C SER A 44 -4.80 -11.08 -12.76
N GLN A 45 -3.92 -10.23 -13.29
CA GLN A 45 -4.04 -9.69 -14.65
C GLN A 45 -2.76 -9.70 -15.48
N ALA A 46 -1.60 -9.97 -14.88
CA ALA A 46 -0.32 -9.83 -15.58
C ALA A 46 -0.20 -10.74 -16.81
N THR A 47 -0.81 -11.94 -16.80
CA THR A 47 -0.87 -12.85 -17.96
C THR A 47 -1.71 -12.31 -19.11
N ALA A 48 -2.65 -11.41 -18.83
CA ALA A 48 -3.48 -10.74 -19.83
C ALA A 48 -2.90 -9.39 -20.28
N MET A 49 -1.80 -8.91 -19.69
CA MET A 49 -1.13 -7.66 -20.03
C MET A 49 -0.01 -7.87 -21.05
N THR A 50 0.17 -6.90 -21.94
CA THR A 50 1.38 -6.79 -22.76
C THR A 50 2.59 -6.48 -21.88
N LYS A 51 3.82 -6.70 -22.40
CA LYS A 51 5.05 -6.39 -21.65
C LYS A 51 5.11 -4.92 -21.20
N ALA A 52 4.75 -3.98 -22.08
CA ALA A 52 4.74 -2.56 -21.77
C ALA A 52 3.71 -2.21 -20.67
N GLU A 53 2.56 -2.88 -20.66
CA GLU A 53 1.55 -2.73 -19.62
C GLU A 53 2.02 -3.28 -18.26
N GLN A 54 2.73 -4.41 -18.28
CA GLN A 54 3.33 -4.97 -17.08
C GLN A 54 4.43 -4.06 -16.50
N GLU A 55 5.26 -3.47 -17.37
CA GLU A 55 6.26 -2.46 -16.99
C GLU A 55 5.59 -1.21 -16.39
N GLU A 56 4.53 -0.68 -17.03
CA GLU A 56 3.75 0.44 -16.47
C GLU A 56 3.17 0.10 -15.08
N TYR A 57 2.59 -1.10 -14.90
CA TYR A 57 2.05 -1.52 -13.62
C TYR A 57 3.13 -1.63 -12.55
N ARG A 58 4.25 -2.28 -12.88
CA ARG A 58 5.41 -2.43 -11.99
C ARG A 58 5.93 -1.07 -11.56
N ASP A 59 6.05 -0.12 -12.48
CA ASP A 59 6.49 1.23 -12.17
C ASP A 59 5.52 1.94 -11.23
N MET A 60 4.21 1.78 -11.39
CA MET A 60 3.24 2.30 -10.42
C MET A 60 3.41 1.65 -9.04
N LEU A 61 3.61 0.33 -8.99
CA LEU A 61 3.72 -0.42 -7.74
C LEU A 61 5.02 -0.12 -6.98
N VAL A 62 6.15 0.03 -7.67
CA VAL A 62 7.49 0.26 -7.09
C VAL A 62 7.76 1.75 -6.83
N THR A 63 7.34 2.63 -7.74
CA THR A 63 7.68 4.07 -7.68
C THR A 63 6.75 4.85 -6.77
N GLN A 64 5.63 4.27 -6.33
CA GLN A 64 4.66 4.99 -5.52
C GLN A 64 5.21 5.36 -4.14
N LYS A 65 5.71 6.59 -4.03
CA LYS A 65 5.72 7.38 -2.79
C LYS A 65 4.30 7.62 -2.23
N ARG A 66 3.26 7.23 -2.97
CA ARG A 66 1.84 7.53 -2.73
C ARG A 66 1.17 6.71 -1.63
N TYR A 67 1.79 5.63 -1.20
CA TYR A 67 1.35 4.96 0.01
C TYR A 67 1.55 5.84 1.26
N ARG A 68 2.33 6.93 1.18
CA ARG A 68 2.56 7.85 2.30
C ARG A 68 1.35 8.76 2.54
N GLY A 69 0.36 8.26 3.27
CA GLY A 69 -0.73 9.06 3.82
C GLY A 69 -1.79 8.16 4.47
N ASN A 70 -2.24 8.54 5.67
CA ASN A 70 -3.32 7.84 6.40
C ASN A 70 -4.70 7.95 5.73
N HIS A 71 -4.80 8.63 4.59
CA HIS A 71 -6.08 8.95 3.95
C HIS A 71 -6.08 8.53 2.48
N PHE A 72 -6.12 7.22 2.23
CA PHE A 72 -6.47 6.67 0.92
C PHE A 72 -7.90 7.03 0.46
N TYR A 73 -8.73 7.54 1.39
CA TYR A 73 -10.05 8.09 1.10
C TYR A 73 -10.02 9.45 0.39
N ASN A 74 -8.92 10.21 0.52
CA ASN A 74 -8.61 11.17 -0.51
C ASN A 74 -8.05 10.36 -1.67
N LYS A 75 -9.00 9.86 -2.49
CA LYS A 75 -8.85 9.30 -3.83
C LYS A 75 -7.45 9.61 -4.33
N ASP A 76 -6.70 8.63 -4.79
CA ASP A 76 -5.43 8.87 -5.48
C ASP A 76 -5.72 9.73 -6.73
N TYR A 77 -5.95 11.03 -6.53
CA TYR A 77 -6.88 11.84 -7.32
C TYR A 77 -6.27 12.02 -8.69
N ARG A 78 -4.94 11.97 -8.75
CA ARG A 78 -4.15 11.96 -9.97
C ARG A 78 -4.39 10.72 -10.82
N LEU A 79 -4.49 9.52 -10.23
CA LEU A 79 -4.79 8.30 -10.99
C LEU A 79 -6.24 8.29 -11.47
N TYR A 80 -7.17 8.64 -10.57
CA TYR A 80 -8.58 8.82 -10.91
C TYR A 80 -8.76 9.84 -12.04
N GLN A 81 -8.20 11.05 -11.88
CA GLN A 81 -8.24 12.13 -12.88
C GLN A 81 -7.52 11.73 -14.17
N ALA A 82 -6.43 10.97 -14.12
CA ALA A 82 -5.78 10.51 -15.35
C ALA A 82 -6.74 9.65 -16.17
N ILE A 83 -7.46 8.74 -15.52
CA ILE A 83 -8.48 7.90 -16.17
C ILE A 83 -9.65 8.77 -16.67
N ASP A 84 -10.17 9.66 -15.81
CA ASP A 84 -11.29 10.54 -16.15
C ASP A 84 -10.98 11.51 -17.30
N ASN A 85 -9.73 12.01 -17.37
CA ASN A 85 -9.23 12.85 -18.46
C ASN A 85 -8.83 12.06 -19.71
N GLY A 86 -9.22 10.79 -19.81
CA GLY A 86 -9.04 9.96 -21.00
C GLY A 86 -7.65 9.32 -21.15
N ARG A 87 -6.73 9.49 -20.20
CA ARG A 87 -5.43 8.80 -20.16
C ARG A 87 -5.57 7.38 -19.61
N VAL A 88 -6.59 6.68 -20.09
CA VAL A 88 -6.95 5.33 -19.68
C VAL A 88 -5.97 4.31 -20.24
N THR A 89 -5.37 3.50 -19.36
CA THR A 89 -4.65 2.26 -19.70
C THR A 89 -5.19 1.11 -18.84
N TRP A 90 -5.06 -0.13 -19.32
CA TRP A 90 -5.53 -1.29 -18.56
C TRP A 90 -4.81 -1.42 -17.21
N PRO A 91 -3.46 -1.25 -17.14
CA PRO A 91 -2.75 -1.23 -15.87
C PRO A 91 -3.29 -0.23 -14.86
N ARG A 92 -3.59 1.00 -15.29
CA ARG A 92 -4.12 2.05 -14.41
C ARG A 92 -5.50 1.68 -13.85
N TRP A 93 -6.35 1.09 -14.68
CA TRP A 93 -7.66 0.62 -14.24
C TRP A 93 -7.53 -0.50 -13.21
N VAL A 94 -6.72 -1.53 -13.52
CA VAL A 94 -6.49 -2.65 -12.60
C VAL A 94 -5.90 -2.16 -11.29
N PHE A 95 -4.90 -1.27 -11.34
CA PHE A 95 -4.27 -0.70 -10.16
C PHE A 95 -5.28 0.08 -9.30
N LEU A 96 -6.09 0.95 -9.92
CA LEU A 96 -7.10 1.74 -9.20
C LEU A 96 -8.14 0.84 -8.52
N VAL A 97 -8.69 -0.13 -9.24
CA VAL A 97 -9.72 -1.04 -8.70
C VAL A 97 -9.15 -1.93 -7.60
N SER A 98 -7.88 -2.30 -7.69
CA SER A 98 -7.21 -3.09 -6.64
C SER A 98 -7.05 -2.31 -5.33
N LEU A 99 -6.98 -0.98 -5.41
CA LEU A 99 -6.86 -0.11 -4.23
C LEU A 99 -8.22 0.30 -3.65
N LEU A 100 -9.17 0.67 -4.53
CA LEU A 100 -10.43 1.31 -4.11
C LEU A 100 -11.65 0.38 -4.23
N GLY A 101 -11.46 -0.84 -4.74
CA GLY A 101 -12.55 -1.67 -5.19
C GLY A 101 -13.18 -1.16 -6.49
N TYR A 102 -14.38 -1.64 -6.81
CA TYR A 102 -15.05 -1.29 -8.06
C TYR A 102 -15.48 0.19 -8.10
N VAL A 103 -14.98 0.95 -9.08
CA VAL A 103 -15.26 2.39 -9.25
C VAL A 103 -16.22 2.63 -10.41
N LYS A 104 -17.53 2.61 -10.12
CA LYS A 104 -18.60 2.69 -11.14
C LYS A 104 -18.52 3.96 -11.99
N GLU A 105 -18.09 5.08 -11.40
CA GLU A 105 -18.04 6.40 -12.02
C GLU A 105 -17.08 6.47 -13.20
N LEU A 106 -16.07 5.60 -13.26
CA LEU A 106 -15.08 5.61 -14.34
C LEU A 106 -15.35 4.57 -15.43
N GLU A 107 -16.34 3.70 -15.23
CA GLU A 107 -16.66 2.60 -16.14
C GLU A 107 -16.92 3.08 -17.57
N TYR A 108 -17.55 4.25 -17.72
CA TYR A 108 -17.85 4.86 -19.01
C TYR A 108 -16.59 5.20 -19.84
N ARG A 109 -15.43 5.36 -19.20
CA ARG A 109 -14.13 5.58 -19.87
C ARG A 109 -13.45 4.27 -20.24
N ILE A 110 -13.65 3.21 -19.45
CA ILE A 110 -12.98 1.92 -19.60
C ILE A 110 -13.68 1.06 -20.66
N ARG A 111 -15.00 0.91 -20.55
CA ARG A 111 -15.78 -0.04 -21.36
C ARG A 111 -15.68 0.22 -22.87
N PRO A 112 -15.71 1.48 -23.39
CA PRO A 112 -15.54 1.71 -24.83
C PRO A 112 -14.15 1.29 -25.36
N LYS A 113 -13.10 1.36 -24.53
CA LYS A 113 -11.73 1.08 -24.94
C LYS A 113 -11.38 -0.41 -24.87
N PHE A 114 -11.78 -1.08 -23.79
CA PHE A 114 -11.41 -2.48 -23.54
C PHE A 114 -12.56 -3.48 -23.69
N LYS A 115 -13.76 -3.01 -24.06
CA LYS A 115 -15.00 -3.78 -24.18
C LYS A 115 -15.53 -4.37 -22.86
N ASN A 116 -14.70 -4.45 -21.83
CA ASN A 116 -15.03 -4.91 -20.49
C ASN A 116 -14.39 -3.99 -19.43
N SER A 117 -15.05 -3.86 -18.28
CA SER A 117 -14.56 -3.17 -17.07
C SER A 117 -14.29 -4.14 -15.93
N THR A 118 -14.77 -5.38 -16.04
CA THR A 118 -14.59 -6.43 -15.04
C THR A 118 -13.17 -6.97 -15.10
N ILE A 119 -12.55 -7.09 -13.93
CA ILE A 119 -11.22 -7.69 -13.78
C ILE A 119 -11.43 -9.15 -13.42
N GLU A 120 -11.08 -10.05 -14.34
CA GLU A 120 -11.09 -11.49 -14.10
C GLU A 120 -9.91 -11.87 -13.19
N ASP A 121 -10.06 -12.90 -12.35
CA ASP A 121 -8.94 -13.36 -11.53
C ASP A 121 -8.14 -14.43 -12.29
N LEU A 122 -7.02 -14.02 -12.88
CA LEU A 122 -6.08 -14.91 -13.60
C LEU A 122 -4.83 -15.26 -12.75
N SER A 123 -4.97 -15.20 -11.43
CA SER A 123 -3.87 -15.51 -10.50
C SER A 123 -3.39 -16.96 -10.64
N ALA A 124 -4.27 -17.87 -11.04
CA ALA A 124 -3.92 -19.28 -11.28
C ALA A 124 -2.95 -19.43 -12.45
N GLU A 125 -3.21 -18.71 -13.55
CA GLU A 125 -2.37 -18.67 -14.74
C GLU A 125 -1.01 -18.03 -14.43
N TYR A 126 -0.99 -16.94 -13.67
CA TYR A 126 0.25 -16.31 -13.23
C TYR A 126 1.15 -17.30 -12.44
N ARG A 127 0.56 -18.08 -11.53
CA ARG A 127 1.27 -19.09 -10.72
C ARG A 127 1.85 -20.25 -11.52
N GLN A 128 1.40 -20.48 -12.76
CA GLN A 128 2.01 -21.49 -13.63
C GLN A 128 3.43 -21.09 -14.05
N TYR A 129 3.73 -19.78 -14.12
CA TYR A 129 5.05 -19.27 -14.46
C TYR A 129 5.99 -19.18 -13.26
N PHE A 130 5.43 -18.98 -12.07
CA PHE A 130 6.18 -18.77 -10.83
C PHE A 130 5.73 -19.78 -9.79
N SER A 131 6.46 -20.90 -9.69
CA SER A 131 6.14 -22.02 -8.79
C SER A 131 6.46 -21.78 -7.31
N THR A 132 6.87 -20.57 -6.94
CA THR A 132 7.53 -20.34 -5.66
C THR A 132 6.60 -19.70 -4.65
N GLU A 133 6.39 -20.43 -3.55
CA GLU A 133 6.06 -19.96 -2.21
C GLU A 133 5.76 -18.45 -2.12
N LEU A 134 4.51 -18.08 -2.42
CA LEU A 134 3.90 -16.99 -1.69
C LEU A 134 3.86 -17.45 -0.24
N SER A 135 4.97 -17.26 0.47
CA SER A 135 5.07 -17.46 1.90
C SER A 135 3.90 -16.69 2.49
N TYR A 136 2.88 -17.45 2.85
CA TYR A 136 1.63 -17.09 3.49
C TYR A 136 1.58 -15.59 3.82
N VAL A 137 0.99 -14.78 2.93
CA VAL A 137 0.44 -13.51 3.40
C VAL A 137 -0.68 -13.95 4.31
N ASP A 138 -0.39 -13.97 5.61
CA ASP A 138 -1.27 -14.52 6.62
C ASP A 138 -2.68 -13.96 6.40
N PRO A 139 -3.67 -14.81 6.06
CA PRO A 139 -5.03 -14.36 5.84
C PRO A 139 -5.59 -13.60 7.05
N SER A 140 -5.04 -13.85 8.25
CA SER A 140 -5.39 -13.10 9.46
C SER A 140 -4.93 -11.64 9.46
N LEU A 141 -3.89 -11.28 8.69
CA LEU A 141 -3.48 -9.90 8.44
C LEU A 141 -4.35 -9.24 7.35
N SER A 142 -4.93 -10.04 6.45
CA SER A 142 -5.81 -9.57 5.37
C SER A 142 -7.26 -9.32 5.82
N SER A 143 -7.60 -9.62 7.08
CA SER A 143 -8.93 -9.38 7.66
C SER A 143 -8.93 -8.10 8.48
N SER A 144 -8.51 -6.97 7.90
CA SER A 144 -9.00 -5.69 8.41
C SER A 144 -10.51 -5.69 8.15
N ASN A 145 -11.29 -6.10 9.16
CA ASN A 145 -12.65 -5.60 9.34
C ASN A 145 -12.51 -4.09 9.58
N HIS A 146 -12.18 -3.35 8.52
CA HIS A 146 -12.22 -1.91 8.53
C HIS A 146 -13.69 -1.56 8.50
N ASP A 147 -14.23 -1.34 9.69
CA ASP A 147 -15.47 -0.62 9.89
C ASP A 147 -15.31 0.75 9.22
N PRO A 148 -16.04 1.04 8.12
CA PRO A 148 -15.86 2.28 7.36
C PRO A 148 -16.29 3.53 8.16
N GLU A 149 -16.93 3.37 9.31
CA GLU A 149 -17.60 4.45 10.05
C GLU A 149 -16.77 5.16 11.13
N LEU A 150 -15.47 4.82 11.32
CA LEU A 150 -14.71 5.31 12.50
C LEU A 150 -13.59 6.32 12.20
N TRP A 151 -13.76 7.18 11.19
CA TRP A 151 -12.80 8.25 10.87
C TRP A 151 -13.47 9.62 10.64
N ASP A 152 -14.62 9.85 11.27
CA ASP A 152 -15.18 11.20 11.34
C ASP A 152 -14.30 12.09 12.26
N ASP A 153 -13.77 13.15 11.66
CA ASP A 153 -13.49 14.44 12.28
C ASP A 153 -12.22 14.66 13.13
N GLU A 154 -11.04 14.21 12.68
CA GLU A 154 -9.81 14.94 13.04
C GLU A 154 -9.64 16.12 12.06
N GLU A 155 -9.92 17.34 12.54
CA GLU A 155 -9.75 18.61 11.83
C GLU A 155 -8.39 18.68 11.11
N TYR A 156 -8.45 18.63 9.79
CA TYR A 156 -7.28 18.73 8.92
C TYR A 156 -6.72 20.16 8.99
N VAL A 157 -5.57 20.33 9.64
CA VAL A 157 -4.76 21.54 9.53
C VAL A 157 -4.13 21.53 8.15
N SER A 158 -4.74 22.25 7.20
CA SER A 158 -4.15 22.52 5.89
C SER A 158 -2.82 23.25 6.08
N ASP A 159 -1.71 22.55 5.90
CA ASP A 159 -0.39 23.17 5.74
C ASP A 159 -0.33 23.77 4.33
N ASP A 160 -0.90 24.98 4.22
CA ASP A 160 -0.99 25.80 3.01
C ASP A 160 0.39 26.41 2.71
N GLY A 161 1.36 25.54 2.43
CA GLY A 161 2.65 25.89 1.86
C GLY A 161 2.48 26.21 0.38
N GLY A 162 2.08 27.46 0.10
CA GLY A 162 1.92 27.98 -1.25
C GLY A 162 3.23 27.99 -2.04
N ASP A 163 3.26 27.21 -3.12
CA ASP A 163 4.14 27.44 -4.26
C ASP A 163 3.29 28.03 -5.40
N GLU A 164 3.16 29.35 -5.39
CA GLU A 164 2.62 30.14 -6.51
C GLU A 164 3.65 30.21 -7.63
N ASP A 165 3.63 29.24 -8.55
CA ASP A 165 4.21 29.40 -9.89
C ASP A 165 3.08 29.49 -10.92
N GLU A 166 2.43 30.66 -10.93
CA GLU A 166 1.42 31.06 -11.89
C GLU A 166 2.08 31.39 -13.25
N ALA A 167 2.22 30.38 -14.11
CA ALA A 167 2.64 30.59 -15.49
C ALA A 167 1.47 31.18 -16.31
N HIS A 168 1.45 32.51 -16.44
CA HIS A 168 0.64 33.24 -17.40
C HIS A 168 0.98 32.81 -18.85
N LEU A 169 0.07 32.08 -19.50
CA LEU A 169 0.06 31.91 -20.95
C LEU A 169 -1.03 32.79 -21.55
N GLN A 170 -0.63 33.96 -22.07
CA GLN A 170 -1.44 34.78 -22.96
C GLN A 170 -1.48 34.12 -24.35
N SER A 171 -2.68 33.74 -24.79
CA SER A 171 -2.95 33.40 -26.18
C SER A 171 -3.50 34.63 -26.91
N GLU A 172 -2.66 35.33 -27.66
CA GLU A 172 -3.11 36.19 -28.76
C GLU A 172 -2.79 35.52 -30.10
N GLY A 173 -3.82 35.44 -30.93
CA GLY A 173 -3.72 34.92 -32.29
C GLY A 173 -3.41 36.01 -33.31
N HIS A 174 -2.99 35.53 -34.48
CA HIS A 174 -2.89 36.20 -35.79
C HIS A 174 -1.68 37.10 -36.06
N VAL A 175 -0.77 36.64 -36.95
CA VAL A 175 -0.39 37.28 -38.25
C VAL A 175 0.35 36.24 -39.13
N LYS A 176 0.17 36.39 -40.45
CA LYS A 176 0.66 35.57 -41.58
C LYS A 176 2.18 35.68 -41.86
N ASN A 177 2.70 34.63 -42.52
CA ASN A 177 3.73 34.58 -43.57
C ASN A 177 5.06 35.36 -43.39
N GLN A 178 6.20 34.65 -43.36
CA GLN A 178 7.25 34.61 -44.41
C GLN A 178 8.60 34.09 -43.89
N ASP A 179 9.24 33.28 -44.74
CA ASP A 179 10.68 33.12 -45.01
C ASP A 179 11.69 32.78 -43.89
N SER A 180 12.41 31.68 -44.14
CA SER A 180 13.69 31.30 -43.52
C SER A 180 14.79 32.36 -43.80
N PRO A 181 15.91 32.42 -43.05
CA PRO A 181 16.99 31.41 -43.17
C PRO A 181 17.82 31.13 -41.90
N LYS A 182 18.69 30.12 -42.06
CA LYS A 182 19.83 29.65 -41.26
C LYS A 182 20.59 30.71 -40.44
N ASN A 183 21.13 30.30 -39.29
CA ASN A 183 22.53 30.54 -38.95
C ASN A 183 23.07 29.56 -37.90
N ASP A 184 24.34 29.23 -38.11
CA ASP A 184 25.25 28.40 -37.35
C ASP A 184 25.81 29.10 -36.09
N GLU A 185 26.71 28.35 -35.41
CA GLU A 185 27.72 28.79 -34.41
C GLU A 185 27.23 28.98 -32.97
N ALA A 186 28.03 28.78 -31.93
CA ALA A 186 29.29 28.10 -31.63
C ALA A 186 29.44 28.27 -30.10
N GLY A 187 30.33 27.49 -29.48
CA GLY A 187 30.39 27.31 -28.03
C GLY A 187 30.82 28.51 -27.18
N LYS A 188 30.92 28.27 -25.87
CA LYS A 188 32.12 28.58 -25.08
C LYS A 188 32.00 28.12 -23.63
N ASP A 189 33.14 27.61 -23.18
CA ASP A 189 33.59 27.35 -21.82
C ASP A 189 33.55 28.60 -20.92
N ASN A 190 33.53 28.35 -19.60
CA ASN A 190 34.17 29.08 -18.49
C ASN A 190 33.36 28.82 -17.21
N ALA A 191 33.88 28.83 -16.00
CA ALA A 191 35.20 28.72 -15.40
C ALA A 191 34.93 28.74 -13.88
N ALA A 192 35.88 28.22 -13.11
CA ALA A 192 35.89 28.18 -11.65
C ALA A 192 35.70 29.56 -10.99
N VAL A 193 35.12 29.56 -9.78
CA VAL A 193 35.26 30.63 -8.80
C VAL A 193 35.51 30.01 -7.42
N GLU A 194 36.73 30.20 -6.93
CA GLU A 194 37.13 30.15 -5.52
C GLU A 194 36.59 31.39 -4.78
N ASN A 195 36.20 31.22 -3.51
CA ASN A 195 36.59 32.07 -2.36
C ASN A 195 35.64 31.82 -1.18
N SER A 196 36.16 31.52 0.02
CA SER A 196 36.20 32.53 1.08
C SER A 196 36.95 32.06 2.33
N LYS A 197 37.72 33.01 2.87
CA LYS A 197 38.63 32.96 4.01
C LYS A 197 37.95 33.43 5.31
N HIS A 198 38.61 33.05 6.43
CA HIS A 198 38.63 33.70 7.76
C HIS A 198 37.36 33.55 8.62
N VAL A 199 37.45 33.28 9.93
CA VAL A 199 38.09 34.09 10.98
C VAL A 199 38.52 33.23 12.20
N ASN A 200 39.67 33.58 12.80
CA ASN A 200 40.16 33.17 14.13
C ASN A 200 39.69 34.15 15.22
N HIS A 201 39.42 33.70 16.45
CA HIS A 201 39.93 34.27 17.73
C HIS A 201 39.38 33.47 18.93
N GLU A 202 40.23 32.92 19.80
CA GLU A 202 40.52 33.37 21.19
C GLU A 202 39.33 33.14 22.16
N GLN A 203 39.46 32.60 23.37
CA GLN A 203 40.52 32.80 24.37
C GLN A 203 40.41 31.75 25.50
N ASP A 204 41.54 31.59 26.17
CA ASP A 204 41.86 30.77 27.33
C ASP A 204 41.16 31.23 28.62
N THR A 205 41.05 30.34 29.62
CA THR A 205 41.17 30.61 31.08
C THR A 205 40.80 29.35 31.87
N THR A 206 41.82 28.52 32.08
CA THR A 206 41.82 27.45 33.08
C THR A 206 42.05 28.04 34.48
N SER A 207 41.08 27.87 35.37
CA SER A 207 41.18 28.22 36.80
C SER A 207 41.14 26.93 37.61
N GLU A 208 42.32 26.45 38.02
CA GLU A 208 42.48 25.27 38.88
C GLU A 208 42.09 25.63 40.32
N ARG A 209 40.98 25.05 40.78
CA ARG A 209 40.54 25.09 42.18
C ARG A 209 40.87 23.74 42.83
N PRO A 210 41.60 23.70 43.97
CA PRO A 210 41.95 22.43 44.60
C PRO A 210 40.70 21.72 45.15
N ALA A 211 40.52 20.48 44.72
CA ALA A 211 39.42 19.61 45.13
C ALA A 211 39.57 19.19 46.60
N ASN A 212 38.50 19.39 47.37
CA ASN A 212 38.39 18.98 48.77
C ASN A 212 37.96 17.49 48.83
N PRO A 213 38.82 16.56 49.30
CA PRO A 213 38.58 15.12 49.18
C PRO A 213 37.43 14.58 50.05
N ASN A 214 36.86 15.37 50.97
CA ASN A 214 35.80 14.92 51.88
C ASN A 214 34.35 15.19 51.40
N GLN A 215 34.14 15.87 50.27
CA GLN A 215 32.79 16.05 49.69
C GLN A 215 32.38 14.99 48.65
N SER A 216 33.35 14.25 48.08
CA SER A 216 33.07 13.29 47.00
C SER A 216 32.33 12.02 47.47
N THR A 217 32.47 11.63 48.73
CA THR A 217 31.93 10.37 49.25
C THR A 217 30.44 10.47 49.62
N LEU A 218 29.97 11.64 50.08
CA LEU A 218 28.57 11.84 50.47
C LEU A 218 27.65 11.99 49.23
N GLU A 219 28.11 12.67 48.18
CA GLU A 219 27.35 12.81 46.91
C GLU A 219 27.27 11.50 46.13
N LYS A 220 28.29 10.63 46.23
CA LYS A 220 28.24 9.30 45.62
C LYS A 220 27.25 8.38 46.34
N GLN A 221 27.13 8.47 47.67
CA GLN A 221 26.16 7.68 48.43
C GLN A 221 24.71 8.12 48.12
N GLN A 222 24.43 9.43 48.07
CA GLN A 222 23.09 9.95 47.72
C GLN A 222 22.66 9.65 46.27
N ARG A 223 23.60 9.53 45.33
CA ARG A 223 23.27 9.14 43.95
C ARG A 223 22.89 7.67 43.81
N VAL A 224 23.49 6.78 44.61
CA VAL A 224 23.19 5.34 44.58
C VAL A 224 21.78 5.05 45.14
N ASP A 225 21.39 5.74 46.21
CA ASP A 225 20.05 5.59 46.81
C ASP A 225 18.95 6.15 45.88
N GLY A 226 19.24 7.23 45.15
CA GLY A 226 18.33 7.79 44.15
C GLY A 226 18.09 6.87 42.96
N THR A 227 19.11 6.15 42.50
CA THR A 227 18.97 5.21 41.38
C THR A 227 18.16 3.97 41.73
N GLN A 228 18.32 3.42 42.95
CA GLN A 228 17.53 2.26 43.38
C GLN A 228 16.04 2.59 43.57
N ALA A 229 15.74 3.78 44.12
CA ALA A 229 14.35 4.23 44.25
C ALA A 229 13.67 4.40 42.88
N LEU A 230 14.43 4.84 41.87
CA LEU A 230 13.92 5.06 40.52
C LEU A 230 13.70 3.74 39.77
N GLU A 231 14.58 2.75 39.95
CA GLU A 231 14.39 1.39 39.43
C GLU A 231 13.14 0.72 40.02
N GLN A 232 12.93 0.82 41.33
CA GLN A 232 11.73 0.27 42.00
C GLN A 232 10.44 0.95 41.52
N LEU A 233 10.46 2.27 41.30
CA LEU A 233 9.33 3.00 40.73
C LEU A 233 9.04 2.57 39.29
N LEU A 234 10.07 2.37 38.48
CA LEU A 234 9.92 1.93 37.10
C LEU A 234 9.30 0.52 37.03
N GLU A 235 9.78 -0.41 37.87
CA GLU A 235 9.26 -1.77 37.96
C GLU A 235 7.78 -1.78 38.37
N GLN A 236 7.40 -0.97 39.38
CA GLN A 236 6.00 -0.80 39.77
C GLN A 236 5.11 -0.23 38.66
N VAL A 237 5.62 0.72 37.87
CA VAL A 237 4.87 1.30 36.75
C VAL A 237 4.68 0.28 35.63
N VAL A 238 5.72 -0.51 35.32
CA VAL A 238 5.66 -1.59 34.31
C VAL A 238 4.65 -2.66 34.74
N ASP A 239 4.70 -3.13 35.98
CA ASP A 239 3.76 -4.13 36.50
C ASP A 239 2.31 -3.62 36.50
N LYS A 240 2.10 -2.35 36.87
CA LYS A 240 0.77 -1.75 36.85
C LYS A 240 0.23 -1.56 35.43
N ALA A 241 1.10 -1.20 34.47
CA ALA A 241 0.74 -1.10 33.07
C ALA A 241 0.42 -2.48 32.47
N ALA A 242 1.22 -3.50 32.75
CA ALA A 242 1.01 -4.87 32.30
C ALA A 242 -0.32 -5.45 32.83
N ASN A 243 -0.60 -5.27 34.12
CA ASN A 243 -1.86 -5.71 34.72
C ASN A 243 -3.07 -4.98 34.14
N LYS A 244 -2.95 -3.68 33.86
CA LYS A 244 -4.03 -2.90 33.24
C LYS A 244 -4.25 -3.31 31.78
N ALA A 245 -3.19 -3.59 31.04
CA ALA A 245 -3.29 -4.13 29.68
C ALA A 245 -3.98 -5.51 29.66
N ALA A 246 -3.61 -6.42 30.58
CA ALA A 246 -4.25 -7.72 30.71
C ALA A 246 -5.75 -7.61 31.04
N GLN A 247 -6.14 -6.68 31.92
CA GLN A 247 -7.54 -6.44 32.28
C GLN A 247 -8.38 -5.86 31.14
N LEU A 248 -7.77 -5.07 30.24
CA LEU A 248 -8.46 -4.50 29.09
C LEU A 248 -8.58 -5.49 27.92
N VAL A 249 -7.54 -6.30 27.70
CA VAL A 249 -7.48 -7.22 26.56
C VAL A 249 -8.26 -8.51 26.80
N ALA A 250 -8.27 -9.04 28.04
CA ALA A 250 -8.98 -10.29 28.36
C ALA A 250 -10.49 -10.28 27.99
N PRO A 251 -11.31 -9.29 28.41
CA PRO A 251 -12.74 -9.30 28.11
C PRO A 251 -13.06 -9.07 26.62
N GLU A 252 -12.16 -8.42 25.87
CA GLU A 252 -12.33 -8.24 24.43
C GLU A 252 -11.99 -9.53 23.67
N MET A 253 -10.98 -10.28 24.11
CA MET A 253 -10.66 -11.60 23.55
C MET A 253 -11.76 -12.63 23.85
N ASP A 254 -12.34 -12.62 25.04
CA ASP A 254 -13.45 -13.53 25.40
C ASP A 254 -14.66 -13.31 24.49
N LYS A 255 -15.04 -12.05 24.22
CA LYS A 255 -16.13 -11.73 23.27
C LYS A 255 -15.84 -12.19 21.84
N LYS A 256 -14.59 -12.04 21.37
CA LYS A 256 -14.18 -12.50 20.04
C LYS A 256 -14.21 -14.04 19.96
N LEU A 257 -13.79 -14.72 21.02
CA LEU A 257 -13.82 -16.18 21.11
C LEU A 257 -15.26 -16.72 21.12
N ASP A 258 -16.18 -16.08 21.83
CA ASP A 258 -17.61 -16.42 21.82
C ASP A 258 -18.21 -16.26 20.43
N GLY A 259 -17.87 -15.19 19.71
CA GLY A 259 -18.30 -14.97 18.32
C GLY A 259 -17.80 -16.06 17.36
N VAL A 260 -16.53 -16.46 17.49
CA VAL A 260 -15.95 -17.56 16.70
C VAL A 260 -16.62 -18.90 17.05
N LEU A 261 -16.85 -19.19 18.32
CA LEU A 261 -17.54 -20.41 18.75
C LEU A 261 -18.96 -20.49 18.20
N GLU A 262 -19.69 -19.38 18.18
CA GLU A 262 -21.05 -19.35 17.62
C GLU A 262 -21.04 -19.55 16.10
N ALA A 263 -20.10 -18.93 15.38
CA ALA A 263 -19.91 -19.16 13.95
C ALA A 263 -19.58 -20.63 13.64
N VAL A 264 -18.73 -21.27 14.46
CA VAL A 264 -18.40 -22.70 14.33
C VAL A 264 -19.62 -23.59 14.55
N LYS A 265 -20.48 -23.27 15.53
CA LYS A 265 -21.73 -24.01 15.76
C LYS A 265 -22.67 -23.90 14.56
N ILE A 266 -22.87 -22.68 14.04
CA ILE A 266 -23.72 -22.44 12.86
C ILE A 266 -23.23 -23.28 11.67
N TRP A 267 -21.92 -23.20 11.38
CA TRP A 267 -21.31 -23.96 10.30
C TRP A 267 -21.45 -25.47 10.48
N SER A 268 -21.33 -25.98 11.72
CA SER A 268 -21.53 -27.39 12.04
C SER A 268 -22.97 -27.83 11.78
N THR A 269 -23.98 -27.02 12.14
CA THR A 269 -25.39 -27.33 11.88
C THR A 269 -25.73 -27.32 10.39
N GLU A 270 -25.21 -26.34 9.63
CA GLU A 270 -25.40 -26.27 8.19
C GLU A 270 -24.76 -27.46 7.48
N SER A 271 -23.55 -27.84 7.90
CA SER A 271 -22.84 -29.01 7.36
C SER A 271 -23.62 -30.31 7.61
N ALA A 272 -24.21 -30.48 8.80
CA ALA A 272 -25.04 -31.64 9.11
C ALA A 272 -26.31 -31.70 8.22
N ALA A 273 -26.94 -30.56 7.94
CA ALA A 273 -28.10 -30.49 7.05
C ALA A 273 -27.74 -30.83 5.59
N LEU A 274 -26.56 -30.39 5.12
CA LEU A 274 -26.04 -30.75 3.79
C LEU A 274 -25.76 -32.25 3.67
N ILE A 275 -25.08 -32.86 4.66
CA ILE A 275 -24.80 -34.29 4.69
C ILE A 275 -26.12 -35.10 4.65
N HIS A 276 -27.12 -34.71 5.44
CA HIS A 276 -28.43 -35.37 5.43
C HIS A 276 -29.12 -35.27 4.07
N THR A 277 -29.05 -34.11 3.41
CA THR A 277 -29.62 -33.92 2.07
C THR A 277 -28.91 -34.79 1.02
N LEU A 278 -27.59 -34.87 1.10
CA LEU A 278 -26.79 -35.69 0.19
C LEU A 278 -27.14 -37.17 0.32
N ASN A 279 -27.24 -37.69 1.55
CA ASN A 279 -27.65 -39.07 1.81
C ASN A 279 -29.03 -39.38 1.22
N LYS A 280 -30.00 -38.48 1.38
CA LYS A 280 -31.35 -38.64 0.81
C LYS A 280 -31.34 -38.65 -0.72
N CYS A 281 -30.46 -37.86 -1.35
CA CYS A 281 -30.28 -37.90 -2.80
C CYS A 281 -29.65 -39.23 -3.24
N THR A 282 -28.67 -39.75 -2.50
CA THR A 282 -28.03 -41.04 -2.77
C THR A 282 -29.03 -42.19 -2.66
N GLU A 283 -29.90 -42.21 -1.65
CA GLU A 283 -30.96 -43.22 -1.50
C GLU A 283 -31.90 -43.23 -2.70
N LYS A 284 -32.41 -42.06 -3.10
CA LYS A 284 -33.29 -41.94 -4.30
C LYS A 284 -32.61 -42.39 -5.58
N LEU A 285 -31.32 -42.11 -5.74
CA LEU A 285 -30.55 -42.56 -6.89
C LEU A 285 -30.45 -44.09 -6.89
N MET A 286 -30.19 -44.72 -5.74
CA MET A 286 -30.13 -46.17 -5.62
C MET A 286 -31.49 -46.83 -5.91
N GLU A 287 -32.59 -46.25 -5.43
CA GLU A 287 -33.96 -46.71 -5.75
C GLU A 287 -34.23 -46.66 -7.26
N ALA A 288 -33.94 -45.54 -7.93
CA ALA A 288 -34.12 -45.38 -9.37
C ALA A 288 -33.27 -46.36 -10.18
N MET A 289 -32.03 -46.62 -9.76
CA MET A 289 -31.18 -47.64 -10.41
C MET A 289 -31.74 -49.05 -10.24
N ALA A 290 -32.30 -49.38 -9.06
CA ALA A 290 -32.90 -50.68 -8.80
C ALA A 290 -34.20 -50.90 -9.60
N GLU A 291 -34.98 -49.84 -9.84
CA GLU A 291 -36.16 -49.90 -10.73
C GLU A 291 -35.77 -50.15 -12.19
N HIS A 292 -34.69 -49.54 -12.67
CA HIS A 292 -34.19 -49.74 -14.03
C HIS A 292 -33.61 -51.13 -14.32
N GLN A 293 -33.31 -51.92 -13.27
CA GLN A 293 -32.80 -53.29 -13.40
C GLN A 293 -33.90 -54.36 -13.46
N LYS A 294 -35.17 -54.00 -13.26
CA LYS A 294 -36.33 -54.90 -13.35
C LYS A 294 -36.96 -54.86 -14.73
#